data_AF-A0AAU0RHI2-F1
#
_entry.id   AF-A0AAU0RHI2-F1
#
_cell.length_a   1.000
_cell.length_b   1.000
_cell.length_c   1.000
_cell.angle_alpha   90.00
_cell.angle_beta   90.00
_cell.angle_gamma   90.00
#
_symmetry.space_group_name_H-M   'P 1'
#
loop_
_entity.id
_entity.type
_entity.pdbx_description
1 polymer ?
#
loop_
_entity_poly.entity_id
_entity_poly.type
_entity_poly.pdbx_seq_one_letter_code
_entity_poly.pdbx_strand_id
1 'polypeptide(L)'
;MENQHRSTSINISGVHNSTVVLGNNNYVQASVRLSNVIESEINSNDQVWKQVIEEMNKLQTIIKELPDEHEEVRDTSLIPAVSQAKKMAKEIADNPAQPKKRFTDRLKDILDITSKVTEVGTRVYPFITTITKLLGISI
;
A
#
# COMPACT_ATOMS: atom_id res chain seq x y z
N MET A 1 30.16 16.73 30.60
CA MET A 1 28.70 16.69 30.86
C MET A 1 28.04 16.55 29.50
N GLU A 2 27.60 15.34 29.15
CA GLU A 2 26.97 15.05 27.85
C GLU A 2 25.48 15.41 27.91
N ASN A 3 25.05 16.31 27.03
CA ASN A 3 23.64 16.65 26.84
C ASN A 3 22.96 15.51 26.06
N GLN A 4 22.15 14.71 26.76
CA GLN A 4 21.24 13.76 26.15
C GLN A 4 20.16 14.52 25.39
N HIS A 5 20.31 14.65 24.07
CA HIS A 5 19.22 15.09 23.18
C HIS A 5 18.13 14.02 23.19
N ARG A 6 17.08 14.23 23.97
CA ARG A 6 15.82 13.50 23.80
C ARG A 6 15.20 13.94 22.48
N SER A 7 15.16 13.04 21.51
CA SER A 7 14.37 13.21 20.29
C SER A 7 12.89 13.14 20.65
N THR A 8 12.23 14.29 20.77
CA THR A 8 10.77 14.37 20.92
C THR A 8 10.12 14.15 19.55
N SER A 9 9.58 12.97 19.32
CA SER A 9 8.70 12.72 18.18
C SER A 9 7.33 13.37 18.43
N ILE A 10 6.85 14.15 17.47
CA ILE A 10 5.50 14.72 17.49
C ILE A 10 4.59 13.77 16.74
N ASN A 11 3.61 13.18 17.43
CA ASN A 11 2.59 12.34 16.81
C ASN A 11 1.32 13.18 16.58
N ILE A 12 0.93 13.32 15.31
CA ILE A 12 -0.27 14.05 14.88
C ILE A 12 -1.27 13.00 14.39
N SER A 13 -2.46 12.95 14.99
CA SER A 13 -3.51 11.97 14.65
C SER A 13 -4.89 12.63 14.55
N GLY A 14 -5.84 11.95 13.88
CA GLY A 14 -7.23 12.41 13.76
C GLY A 14 -7.46 13.60 12.81
N VAL A 15 -6.53 13.87 11.90
CA VAL A 15 -6.60 15.02 10.98
C VAL A 15 -7.54 14.71 9.81
N HIS A 16 -8.57 15.53 9.63
CA HIS A 16 -9.51 15.45 8.51
C HIS A 16 -9.60 16.82 7.83
N ASN A 17 -9.60 16.86 6.49
CA ASN A 17 -9.73 18.09 5.69
C ASN A 17 -8.80 19.25 6.12
N SER A 18 -7.55 18.94 6.49
CA SER A 18 -6.60 19.94 6.98
C SER A 18 -5.26 19.86 6.24
N THR A 19 -4.55 20.99 6.21
CA THR A 19 -3.18 21.09 5.68
C THR A 19 -2.19 21.05 6.82
N VAL A 20 -1.23 20.11 6.76
CA VAL A 20 -0.09 20.06 7.70
C VAL A 20 1.08 20.81 7.07
N VAL A 21 1.50 21.92 7.69
CA VAL A 21 2.67 22.70 7.26
C VAL A 21 3.85 22.37 8.18
N LEU A 22 4.96 21.96 7.59
CA LEU A 22 6.19 21.58 8.30
C LEU A 22 7.30 22.60 7.99
N GLY A 23 8.03 23.02 9.01
CA GLY A 23 9.18 23.92 8.83
C GLY A 23 10.35 23.23 8.12
N ASN A 24 11.36 24.03 7.74
CA ASN A 24 12.57 23.50 7.10
C ASN A 24 13.33 22.53 8.03
N ASN A 25 14.02 21.55 7.42
CA ASN A 25 14.84 20.51 8.08
C ASN A 25 14.08 19.52 8.98
N ASN A 26 12.79 19.29 8.74
CA ASN A 26 12.03 18.22 9.40
C ASN A 26 12.06 16.93 8.57
N TYR A 27 12.27 15.79 9.22
CA TYR A 27 12.09 14.47 8.63
C TYR A 27 10.63 14.04 8.80
N VAL A 28 9.94 13.81 7.69
CA VAL A 28 8.54 13.38 7.68
C VAL A 28 8.49 11.91 7.36
N GLN A 29 7.95 11.12 8.29
CA GLN A 29 7.65 9.72 8.06
C GLN A 29 6.14 9.54 8.01
N ALA A 30 5.59 9.43 6.80
CA ALA A 30 4.19 9.07 6.61
C ALA A 30 4.08 7.54 6.52
N SER A 31 3.31 6.95 7.43
CA SER A 31 2.99 5.53 7.39
C SER A 31 1.49 5.36 7.38
N VAL A 32 0.98 4.61 6.42
CA VAL A 32 -0.45 4.30 6.32
C VAL A 32 -0.61 2.85 6.76
N ARG A 33 -1.60 2.60 7.62
CA ARG A 33 -1.92 1.26 8.08
C ARG A 33 -3.32 0.92 7.59
N LEU A 34 -3.46 -0.22 6.94
CA LEU A 34 -4.78 -0.76 6.63
C LEU A 34 -5.50 -1.10 7.94
N SER A 35 -6.68 -0.52 8.13
CA SER A 35 -7.65 -0.89 9.18
C SER A 35 -7.86 -2.41 9.18
N ASN A 36 -8.37 -2.97 10.30
CA ASN A 36 -8.80 -4.36 10.34
C ASN A 36 -9.83 -4.61 9.22
N VAL A 37 -9.41 -5.31 8.17
CA VAL A 37 -10.26 -5.58 7.00
C VAL A 37 -11.29 -6.62 7.41
N ILE A 38 -12.57 -6.24 7.40
CA ILE A 38 -13.67 -7.16 7.61
C ILE A 38 -13.97 -7.84 6.28
N GLU A 39 -13.63 -9.13 6.18
CA GLU A 39 -13.70 -9.88 4.91
C GLU A 39 -15.10 -9.91 4.28
N SER A 40 -16.15 -9.91 5.10
CA SER A 40 -17.54 -9.86 4.63
C SER A 40 -17.95 -8.54 3.98
N GLU A 41 -17.17 -7.48 4.17
CA GLU A 41 -17.41 -6.15 3.60
C GLU A 41 -16.64 -5.95 2.29
N ILE A 42 -15.75 -6.88 1.94
CA ILE A 42 -14.99 -6.79 0.70
C ILE A 42 -15.89 -7.13 -0.48
N ASN A 43 -15.88 -6.23 -1.46
CA ASN A 43 -16.67 -6.39 -2.67
C ASN A 43 -16.45 -7.76 -3.35
N SER A 44 -17.54 -8.43 -3.71
CA SER A 44 -17.52 -9.73 -4.40
C SER A 44 -18.00 -9.63 -5.85
N ASN A 45 -18.18 -8.42 -6.38
CA ASN A 45 -18.56 -8.19 -7.77
C ASN A 45 -17.37 -8.49 -8.70
N ASP A 46 -17.59 -9.32 -9.74
CA ASP A 46 -16.57 -9.72 -10.71
C ASP A 46 -15.99 -8.52 -11.48
N GLN A 47 -16.81 -7.51 -11.80
CA GLN A 47 -16.38 -6.29 -12.47
C GLN A 47 -15.41 -5.49 -11.59
N VAL A 48 -15.64 -5.46 -10.28
CA VAL A 48 -14.72 -4.80 -9.34
C VAL A 48 -13.39 -5.53 -9.30
N TRP A 49 -13.38 -6.86 -9.29
CA TRP A 49 -12.14 -7.63 -9.33
C TRP A 49 -11.39 -7.48 -10.66
N LYS A 50 -12.09 -7.31 -11.79
CA LYS A 50 -11.46 -6.94 -13.07
C LYS A 50 -10.76 -5.58 -12.98
N GLN A 51 -11.41 -4.58 -12.38
CA GLN A 51 -10.79 -3.26 -12.12
C GLN A 51 -9.59 -3.36 -11.16
N VAL A 52 -9.69 -4.18 -10.11
CA VAL A 52 -8.55 -4.46 -9.22
C VAL A 52 -7.37 -5.05 -9.99
N ILE A 53 -7.61 -5.99 -10.91
CA ILE A 53 -6.56 -6.57 -11.76
C ILE A 53 -5.92 -5.50 -12.67
N GLU A 54 -6.71 -4.59 -13.22
CA GLU A 54 -6.21 -3.46 -14.02
C GLU A 54 -5.32 -2.53 -13.19
N GLU A 55 -5.73 -2.16 -11.99
CA GLU A 55 -4.91 -1.34 -11.09
C GLU A 55 -3.64 -2.09 -10.65
N MET A 56 -3.72 -3.40 -10.43
CA MET A 56 -2.55 -4.24 -10.15
C MET A 56 -1.58 -4.31 -11.34
N ASN A 57 -2.07 -4.25 -12.59
CA ASN A 57 -1.20 -4.14 -13.76
C ASN A 57 -0.45 -2.80 -13.77
N LYS A 58 -1.15 -1.69 -13.52
CA LYS A 58 -0.54 -0.36 -13.46
C LYS A 58 0.50 -0.29 -12.35
N LEU A 59 0.17 -0.81 -11.17
CA LEU A 59 1.09 -0.93 -10.04
C LEU A 59 2.36 -1.69 -10.43
N GLN A 60 2.21 -2.83 -11.10
CA GLN A 60 3.34 -3.64 -11.55
C GLN A 60 4.24 -2.88 -12.55
N THR A 61 3.65 -2.09 -13.45
CA THR A 61 4.40 -1.24 -14.39
C THR A 61 5.22 -0.19 -13.64
N ILE A 62 4.59 0.55 -12.72
CA ILE A 62 5.27 1.58 -11.93
C ILE A 62 6.41 1.01 -11.09
N ILE A 63 6.24 -0.19 -10.53
CA ILE A 63 7.31 -0.86 -9.79
C ILE A 63 8.49 -1.17 -10.71
N LYS A 64 8.25 -1.64 -11.94
CA LYS A 64 9.32 -1.92 -12.91
C LYS A 64 10.05 -0.66 -13.37
N GLU A 65 9.39 0.49 -13.32
CA GLU A 65 9.96 1.79 -13.66
C GLU A 65 10.67 2.47 -12.47
N LEU A 66 10.78 1.80 -11.32
CA LEU A 66 11.58 2.30 -10.21
C LEU A 66 13.06 2.36 -10.61
N PRO A 67 13.78 3.44 -10.23
CA PRO A 67 15.19 3.61 -10.56
C PRO A 67 16.06 2.54 -9.88
N ASP A 68 17.24 2.30 -10.43
CA ASP A 68 18.15 1.21 -10.04
C ASP A 68 18.64 1.30 -8.58
N GLU A 69 18.63 2.49 -7.98
CA GLU A 69 18.87 2.68 -6.55
C GLU A 69 17.89 1.90 -5.65
N HIS A 70 16.72 1.51 -6.18
CA HIS A 70 15.73 0.67 -5.50
C HIS A 70 15.64 -0.75 -6.07
N GLU A 71 16.62 -1.18 -6.88
CA GLU A 71 16.63 -2.50 -7.56
C GLU A 71 16.40 -3.65 -6.58
N GLU A 72 17.09 -3.66 -5.43
CA GLU A 72 16.95 -4.71 -4.43
C GLU A 72 15.50 -4.83 -3.95
N VAL A 73 14.87 -3.71 -3.55
CA VAL A 73 13.49 -3.69 -3.06
C VAL A 73 12.51 -4.01 -4.19
N ARG A 74 12.76 -3.48 -5.39
CA ARG A 74 11.96 -3.71 -6.60
C ARG A 74 11.89 -5.19 -6.93
N ASP A 75 13.04 -5.83 -7.11
CA ASP A 75 13.14 -7.14 -7.74
C ASP A 75 12.98 -8.29 -6.74
N THR A 76 13.48 -8.13 -5.51
CA THR A 76 13.39 -9.18 -4.49
C THR A 76 12.09 -9.18 -3.71
N SER A 77 11.47 -8.01 -3.56
CA SER A 77 10.34 -7.84 -2.63
C SER A 77 9.05 -7.43 -3.36
N LEU A 78 9.07 -6.33 -4.11
CA LEU A 78 7.85 -5.76 -4.68
C LEU A 78 7.31 -6.52 -5.88
N ILE A 79 8.15 -6.84 -6.87
CA ILE A 79 7.72 -7.59 -8.06
C ILE A 79 7.10 -8.94 -7.67
N PRO A 80 7.72 -9.76 -6.79
CA PRO A 80 7.11 -11.01 -6.35
C PRO A 80 5.78 -10.80 -5.61
N ALA A 81 5.73 -9.85 -4.67
CA ALA A 81 4.53 -9.59 -3.87
C ALA A 81 3.35 -9.15 -4.74
N VAL A 82 3.57 -8.21 -5.66
CA VAL A 82 2.54 -7.72 -6.59
C VAL A 82 2.11 -8.79 -7.58
N SER A 83 3.05 -9.58 -8.11
CA SER A 83 2.71 -10.69 -9.01
C SER A 83 1.84 -11.74 -8.33
N GLN A 84 2.11 -12.04 -7.06
CA GLN A 84 1.32 -12.98 -6.30
C GLN A 84 -0.07 -12.43 -5.96
N ALA A 85 -0.17 -11.18 -5.50
CA ALA A 85 -1.46 -10.53 -5.24
C ALA A 85 -2.32 -10.46 -6.50
N LYS A 86 -1.72 -10.16 -7.66
CA LYS A 86 -2.40 -10.17 -8.96
C LYS A 86 -2.93 -11.55 -9.34
N LYS A 87 -2.17 -12.61 -9.07
CA LYS A 87 -2.64 -13.99 -9.28
C LYS A 87 -3.87 -14.28 -8.41
N MET A 88 -3.82 -13.91 -7.12
CA MET A 88 -4.97 -14.07 -6.21
C MET A 88 -6.18 -13.25 -6.67
N ALA A 89 -5.99 -12.02 -7.15
CA ALA A 89 -7.08 -11.21 -7.69
C ALA A 89 -7.76 -11.86 -8.90
N LYS A 90 -6.99 -12.54 -9.78
CA LYS A 90 -7.54 -13.34 -10.88
C LYS A 90 -8.34 -14.55 -10.38
N GLU A 91 -7.80 -15.29 -9.42
CA GLU A 91 -8.50 -16.43 -8.80
C GLU A 91 -9.84 -16.00 -8.17
N ILE A 92 -9.89 -14.82 -7.55
CA ILE A 92 -11.13 -14.26 -6.98
C ILE A 92 -12.07 -13.73 -8.08
N ALA A 93 -11.55 -13.13 -9.16
CA ALA A 93 -12.37 -12.71 -10.29
C ALA A 93 -13.07 -13.91 -10.96
N ASP A 94 -12.37 -15.04 -11.08
CA ASP A 94 -12.89 -16.28 -11.64
C ASP A 94 -13.85 -17.00 -10.67
N ASN A 95 -13.63 -16.86 -9.35
CA ASN A 95 -14.51 -17.40 -8.31
C ASN A 95 -14.67 -16.43 -7.13
N PRO A 96 -15.68 -15.53 -7.18
CA PRO A 96 -15.85 -14.49 -6.15
C PRO A 96 -16.22 -15.00 -4.76
N ALA A 97 -16.62 -16.27 -4.62
CA ALA A 97 -16.91 -16.90 -3.35
C ALA A 97 -15.64 -17.33 -2.58
N GLN A 98 -14.46 -17.26 -3.20
CA GLN A 98 -13.21 -17.59 -2.53
C GLN A 98 -12.89 -16.63 -1.37
N PRO A 99 -12.18 -17.12 -0.33
CA PRO A 99 -11.65 -16.28 0.73
C PRO A 99 -10.71 -15.21 0.18
N LYS A 100 -10.97 -13.96 0.54
CA LYS A 100 -10.25 -12.75 0.11
C LYS A 100 -9.13 -12.38 1.09
N LYS A 101 -9.11 -12.99 2.28
CA LYS A 101 -8.10 -12.75 3.33
C LYS A 101 -6.67 -12.83 2.81
N ARG A 102 -6.34 -13.84 2.01
CA ARG A 102 -4.97 -14.01 1.48
C ARG A 102 -4.57 -12.86 0.56
N PHE A 103 -5.50 -12.36 -0.24
CA PHE A 103 -5.28 -11.19 -1.08
C PHE A 103 -5.05 -9.95 -0.21
N THR A 104 -5.89 -9.73 0.82
CA THR A 104 -5.74 -8.56 1.70
C THR A 104 -4.46 -8.59 2.51
N ASP A 105 -4.03 -9.76 2.99
CA ASP A 105 -2.76 -9.92 3.70
C ASP A 105 -1.59 -9.61 2.76
N ARG A 106 -1.64 -10.07 1.50
CA ARG A 106 -0.61 -9.72 0.52
C ARG A 106 -0.61 -8.24 0.15
N LEU A 107 -1.78 -7.60 0.11
CA LEU A 107 -1.88 -6.16 -0.12
C LEU A 107 -1.26 -5.35 1.03
N LYS A 108 -1.42 -5.82 2.28
CA LYS A 108 -0.74 -5.27 3.46
C LYS A 108 0.77 -5.44 3.35
N ASP A 109 1.26 -6.62 2.95
CA ASP A 109 2.70 -6.84 2.78
C ASP A 109 3.31 -5.87 1.76
N ILE A 110 2.61 -5.59 0.65
CA ILE A 110 3.05 -4.62 -0.35
C ILE A 110 3.14 -3.22 0.29
N LEU A 111 2.10 -2.82 1.03
CA LEU A 111 2.10 -1.53 1.73
C LEU A 111 3.27 -1.44 2.74
N ASP A 112 3.50 -2.49 3.52
CA ASP A 112 4.59 -2.55 4.49
C ASP A 112 5.97 -2.47 3.83
N ILE A 113 6.19 -3.17 2.71
CA ILE A 113 7.44 -3.07 1.93
C ILE A 113 7.64 -1.63 1.44
N THR A 114 6.62 -1.03 0.84
CA THR A 114 6.72 0.33 0.29
C THR A 114 6.88 1.42 1.37
N SER A 115 6.39 1.18 2.58
CA SER A 115 6.55 2.11 3.72
C SER A 115 8.00 2.24 4.20
N LYS A 116 8.87 1.27 3.88
CA LYS A 116 10.29 1.28 4.28
C LYS A 116 11.13 2.23 3.43
N VAL A 117 10.65 2.61 2.24
CA VAL A 117 11.36 3.47 1.30
C VAL A 117 10.42 4.56 0.81
N THR A 118 10.54 5.77 1.36
CA THR A 118 9.60 6.89 1.14
C THR A 118 9.33 7.19 -0.35
N GLU A 119 10.37 7.18 -1.19
CA GLU A 119 10.22 7.47 -2.62
C GLU A 119 9.40 6.39 -3.34
N VAL A 120 9.68 5.12 -3.04
CA VAL A 120 8.92 3.97 -3.55
C VAL A 120 7.46 4.06 -3.09
N GLY A 121 7.25 4.34 -1.79
CA GLY A 121 5.93 4.58 -1.22
C GLY A 121 5.16 5.66 -1.97
N THR A 122 5.78 6.80 -2.24
CA THR A 122 5.14 7.93 -2.95
C THR A 122 4.63 7.55 -4.34
N ARG A 123 5.38 6.70 -5.08
CA ARG A 123 4.99 6.25 -6.42
C ARG A 123 3.93 5.15 -6.40
N VAL A 124 3.99 4.25 -5.42
CA VAL A 124 3.12 3.07 -5.35
C VAL A 124 1.78 3.35 -4.64
N TYR A 125 1.79 4.21 -3.63
CA TYR A 125 0.65 4.45 -2.74
C TYR A 125 -0.66 4.85 -3.44
N PRO A 126 -0.67 5.67 -4.51
CA PRO A 126 -1.90 5.99 -5.23
C PRO A 126 -2.63 4.75 -5.77
N PHE A 127 -1.89 3.74 -6.24
CA PHE A 127 -2.47 2.51 -6.78
C PHE A 127 -3.04 1.62 -5.68
N ILE A 128 -2.32 1.49 -4.55
CA ILE A 128 -2.83 0.77 -3.37
C ILE A 128 -4.12 1.43 -2.85
N THR A 129 -4.14 2.77 -2.84
CA THR A 129 -5.32 3.54 -2.42
C THR A 129 -6.51 3.32 -3.35
N THR A 130 -6.30 3.24 -4.66
CA THR A 130 -7.38 2.93 -5.61
C THR A 130 -7.90 1.51 -5.41
N ILE A 131 -7.00 0.53 -5.28
CA ILE A 131 -7.37 -0.88 -5.06
C ILE A 131 -8.21 -1.04 -3.79
N THR A 132 -7.78 -0.45 -2.68
CA THR A 132 -8.50 -0.52 -1.39
C THR A 132 -9.87 0.15 -1.46
N LYS A 133 -9.99 1.31 -2.13
CA LYS A 133 -11.28 1.96 -2.40
C LYS A 133 -12.23 1.08 -3.22
N LEU A 134 -11.74 0.45 -4.28
CA LEU A 134 -12.54 -0.49 -5.09
C LEU A 134 -13.11 -1.63 -4.24
N LEU A 135 -12.32 -2.10 -3.28
CA LEU A 135 -12.68 -3.18 -2.38
C LEU A 135 -13.58 -2.75 -1.21
N GLY A 136 -13.87 -1.45 -1.06
CA GLY A 136 -14.63 -0.92 0.07
C GLY A 136 -13.84 -0.86 1.38
N ILE A 137 -12.51 -0.97 1.31
CA ILE A 137 -11.63 -0.96 2.48
C ILE A 137 -11.27 0.49 2.82
N SER A 138 -11.56 0.91 4.06
CA SER A 138 -11.12 2.20 4.58
C SER A 138 -9.65 2.16 5.02
N ILE A 139 -8.88 3.13 4.55
CA ILE A 139 -7.46 3.36 4.85
C ILE A 139 -7.29 4.66 5.63
#